data_AF-A0A432T083-F1
#
_entry.id   AF-A0A432T083-F1
#
_cell.length_a   1.000
_cell.length_b   1.000
_cell.length_c   1.000
_cell.angle_alpha   90.00
_cell.angle_beta   90.00
_cell.angle_gamma   90.00
#
_symmetry.space_group_name_H-M   'P 1'
#
loop_
_entity.id
_entity.type
_entity.pdbx_description
1 polymer ?
#
loop_
_entity_poly.entity_id
_entity_poly.type
_entity_poly.pdbx_seq_one_letter_code
_entity_poly.pdbx_strand_id
1 'polypeptide(L)'
;MLFIMAMALTTTITNALDISLDNTISLEQGTDCQKGAVYRLGTETKYNGKAIDLLLEIMNEDNEYHTLMNKACLNVADGILNTFLRDNDEGDNRAFMDFKISPVAKGTTTSLPVDRITLVGFDLDSTGTATTDTDDIYMKSPTKGYVNSTVSHVTYMEGDFGDGYNIRLKGQSSGDCSDSAGAPDPTCRGGGIASFGTEGANKVDYVYLRVQNDNAYGEESAESKSARLIQISFKKLDIIPILNGTDYGDLPASYGEASHKISIATVLGYGDVADDDSNKEHHSINADADDNASSGSKGNFDDEDAVSIENQEANTSTFFMKIGDTYTFNIGTSGNGYLNAWIDFNGDGDFDDDGEKILDEKAINSKLAMNTAVE
;
A
#
# COMPACT_ATOMS: atom_id res chain seq x y z
N MET A 1 49.06 -12.55 7.76
CA MET A 1 48.00 -13.00 8.68
C MET A 1 46.69 -12.61 8.01
N LEU A 2 45.98 -13.60 7.47
CA LEU A 2 44.76 -13.36 6.69
C LEU A 2 43.64 -13.05 7.70
N PHE A 3 43.23 -11.79 7.78
CA PHE A 3 42.04 -11.39 8.52
C PHE A 3 40.84 -11.63 7.61
N ILE A 4 40.12 -12.73 7.84
CA ILE A 4 38.77 -12.90 7.30
C ILE A 4 37.84 -12.17 8.27
N MET A 5 37.49 -10.93 7.92
CA MET A 5 36.40 -10.21 8.58
C MET A 5 35.10 -10.72 7.95
N ALA A 6 34.50 -11.75 8.54
CA ALA A 6 33.13 -12.11 8.22
C ALA A 6 32.22 -11.11 8.93
N MET A 7 31.94 -9.98 8.29
CA MET A 7 30.90 -9.07 8.73
C MET A 7 29.57 -9.67 8.26
N ALA A 8 28.79 -10.23 9.19
CA ALA A 8 27.40 -10.52 8.92
C ALA A 8 26.69 -9.16 8.84
N LEU A 9 26.54 -8.61 7.63
CA LEU A 9 25.56 -7.55 7.40
C LEU A 9 24.20 -8.16 7.71
N THR A 10 23.65 -7.85 8.88
CA THR A 10 22.22 -7.97 9.09
C THR A 10 21.60 -6.82 8.32
N THR A 11 21.34 -7.02 7.03
CA THR A 11 20.44 -6.13 6.30
C THR A 11 19.09 -6.24 7.01
N THR A 12 18.57 -5.13 7.53
CA THR A 12 17.15 -5.06 7.87
C THR A 12 16.41 -5.15 6.55
N ILE A 13 15.96 -6.36 6.20
CA ILE A 13 15.10 -6.56 5.04
C ILE A 13 13.79 -5.87 5.39
N THR A 14 13.62 -4.65 4.92
CA THR A 14 12.35 -3.94 4.93
C THR A 14 11.53 -4.53 3.78
N ASN A 15 10.35 -5.04 4.08
CA ASN A 15 9.52 -5.69 3.07
C ASN A 15 8.29 -4.82 2.86
N ALA A 16 8.11 -4.27 1.65
CA ALA A 16 6.76 -3.98 1.18
C ALA A 16 5.96 -5.27 1.32
N LEU A 17 5.00 -5.25 2.24
CA LEU A 17 4.31 -6.46 2.63
C LEU A 17 3.12 -6.67 1.70
N ASP A 18 3.29 -7.61 0.78
CA ASP A 18 2.20 -8.18 0.00
C ASP A 18 1.49 -9.25 0.85
N ILE A 19 0.31 -8.94 1.39
CA ILE A 19 -0.44 -9.88 2.22
C ILE A 19 -1.46 -10.61 1.36
N SER A 20 -1.16 -11.85 1.03
CA SER A 20 -2.11 -12.73 0.34
C SER A 20 -2.89 -13.54 1.37
N LEU A 21 -4.19 -13.28 1.48
CA LEU A 21 -5.09 -14.09 2.30
C LEU A 21 -5.21 -15.51 1.72
N ASP A 22 -5.23 -16.52 2.59
CA ASP A 22 -5.25 -17.95 2.20
C ASP A 22 -6.67 -18.54 2.12
N ASN A 23 -7.68 -17.68 2.04
CA ASN A 23 -9.12 -18.01 2.07
C ASN A 23 -9.62 -18.58 3.40
N THR A 24 -8.83 -18.51 4.47
CA THR A 24 -9.29 -18.89 5.81
C THR A 24 -9.68 -17.68 6.64
N ILE A 25 -10.81 -17.81 7.33
CA ILE A 25 -11.29 -16.86 8.34
C ILE A 25 -11.86 -17.66 9.53
N SER A 26 -11.48 -17.30 10.75
CA SER A 26 -12.01 -17.90 11.98
C SER A 26 -12.36 -16.84 13.01
N LEU A 27 -13.51 -16.99 13.68
CA LEU A 27 -13.87 -16.18 14.84
C LEU A 27 -13.08 -16.67 16.07
N GLU A 28 -12.18 -15.82 16.57
CA GLU A 28 -11.29 -16.13 17.71
C GLU A 28 -11.91 -15.68 19.04
N GLN A 29 -12.68 -14.58 19.02
CA GLN A 29 -13.29 -13.98 20.20
C GLN A 29 -14.57 -13.24 19.82
N GLY A 30 -15.52 -13.18 20.76
CA GLY A 30 -16.74 -12.39 20.62
C GLY A 30 -17.88 -13.15 19.92
N THR A 31 -18.84 -12.39 19.41
CA THR A 31 -20.01 -12.89 18.70
C THR A 31 -19.91 -12.50 17.24
N ASP A 32 -20.22 -13.42 16.33
CA ASP A 32 -20.16 -13.15 14.87
C ASP A 32 -20.90 -11.85 14.53
N CYS A 33 -20.27 -11.02 13.72
CA CYS A 33 -20.76 -9.72 13.24
C CYS A 33 -21.14 -8.68 14.29
N GLN A 34 -20.65 -8.80 15.51
CA GLN A 34 -20.94 -7.84 16.58
C GLN A 34 -19.68 -7.09 17.00
N LYS A 35 -19.88 -5.90 17.58
CA LYS A 35 -18.80 -5.14 18.23
C LYS A 35 -18.01 -6.01 19.23
N GLY A 36 -16.68 -5.97 19.11
CA GLY A 36 -15.74 -6.75 19.91
C GLY A 36 -15.48 -8.17 19.38
N ALA A 37 -16.07 -8.55 18.24
CA ALA A 37 -15.66 -9.76 17.54
C ALA A 37 -14.24 -9.62 16.99
N VAL A 38 -13.44 -10.68 17.12
CA VAL A 38 -12.08 -10.75 16.57
C VAL A 38 -12.00 -11.95 15.65
N TYR A 39 -11.64 -11.70 14.40
CA TYR A 39 -11.41 -12.73 13.39
C TYR A 39 -9.93 -12.84 13.11
N ARG A 40 -9.49 -14.07 12.86
CA ARG A 40 -8.19 -14.33 12.24
C ARG A 40 -8.40 -14.54 10.75
N LEU A 41 -7.73 -13.74 9.94
CA LEU A 41 -7.59 -13.95 8.51
C LEU A 41 -6.25 -14.67 8.28
N GLY A 42 -6.30 -15.90 7.77
CA GLY A 42 -5.10 -16.64 7.45
C GLY A 42 -4.40 -16.07 6.23
N THR A 43 -3.07 -16.15 6.23
CA THR A 43 -2.25 -15.68 5.09
C THR A 43 -1.17 -16.69 4.70
N GLU A 44 -0.71 -16.63 3.45
CA GLU A 44 0.49 -17.36 3.01
C GLU A 44 1.78 -16.55 3.20
N THR A 45 1.66 -15.31 3.70
CA THR A 45 2.73 -14.32 3.73
C THR A 45 3.71 -14.56 4.88
N LYS A 46 4.99 -14.23 4.61
CA LYS A 46 6.04 -14.16 5.63
C LYS A 46 6.65 -12.76 5.65
N TYR A 47 6.88 -12.24 6.84
CA TYR A 47 7.61 -11.00 7.07
C TYR A 47 8.88 -11.31 7.86
N ASN A 48 10.05 -10.96 7.33
CA ASN A 48 11.35 -11.27 7.94
C ASN A 48 11.50 -12.75 8.33
N GLY A 49 11.07 -13.64 7.44
CA GLY A 49 11.10 -15.10 7.62
C GLY A 49 10.04 -15.65 8.58
N LYS A 50 9.28 -14.81 9.28
CA LYS A 50 8.19 -15.22 10.19
C LYS A 50 6.87 -15.24 9.43
N ALA A 51 6.12 -16.34 9.54
CA ALA A 51 4.76 -16.41 9.00
C ALA A 51 3.83 -15.47 9.76
N ILE A 52 2.94 -14.80 9.05
CA ILE A 52 2.02 -13.81 9.62
C ILE A 52 0.57 -14.23 9.40
N ASP A 53 -0.32 -13.75 10.27
CA ASP A 53 -1.76 -13.67 10.02
C ASP A 53 -2.22 -12.21 10.24
N LEU A 54 -3.46 -11.90 9.89
CA LEU A 54 -4.12 -10.67 10.30
C LEU A 54 -5.19 -10.97 11.35
N LEU A 55 -5.24 -10.16 12.41
CA LEU A 55 -6.41 -10.08 13.28
C LEU A 55 -7.27 -8.89 12.88
N LEU A 56 -8.55 -9.13 12.65
CA LEU A 56 -9.56 -8.12 12.36
C LEU A 56 -10.52 -8.03 13.55
N GLU A 57 -10.51 -6.91 14.26
CA GLU A 57 -11.43 -6.61 15.36
C GLU A 57 -12.54 -5.67 14.87
N ILE A 58 -13.80 -6.02 15.13
CA ILE A 58 -14.94 -5.11 14.91
C ILE A 58 -14.99 -4.10 16.06
N MET A 59 -14.56 -2.87 15.78
CA MET A 59 -14.51 -1.78 16.77
C MET A 59 -15.89 -1.17 17.01
N ASN A 60 -16.68 -1.10 15.94
CA ASN A 60 -18.04 -0.59 15.95
C ASN A 60 -18.76 -1.12 14.69
N GLU A 61 -20.07 -1.26 14.76
CA GLU A 61 -20.88 -1.70 13.64
C GLU A 61 -22.30 -1.16 13.79
N ASP A 62 -22.95 -1.03 12.64
CA ASP A 62 -24.34 -0.68 12.42
C ASP A 62 -24.73 -1.52 11.19
N ASN A 63 -24.83 -2.83 11.39
CA ASN A 63 -25.00 -3.80 10.32
C ASN A 63 -25.86 -5.00 10.74
N GLU A 64 -27.08 -5.04 10.24
CA GLU A 64 -28.09 -6.05 10.54
C GLU A 64 -28.03 -7.23 9.57
N TYR A 65 -27.04 -7.29 8.66
CA TYR A 65 -26.90 -8.39 7.71
C TYR A 65 -26.92 -9.76 8.41
N HIS A 66 -26.16 -9.92 9.50
CA HIS A 66 -26.08 -11.20 10.20
C HIS A 66 -27.42 -11.61 10.82
N THR A 67 -28.10 -10.68 11.48
CA THR A 67 -29.34 -10.93 12.21
C THR A 67 -30.51 -11.19 11.25
N LEU A 68 -30.58 -10.47 10.12
CA LEU A 68 -31.64 -10.61 9.12
C LEU A 68 -31.43 -11.82 8.21
N MET A 69 -30.18 -12.08 7.80
CA MET A 69 -29.87 -13.10 6.80
C MET A 69 -29.45 -14.44 7.40
N ASN A 70 -29.13 -14.48 8.69
CA ASN A 70 -28.56 -15.63 9.39
C ASN A 70 -27.32 -16.17 8.65
N LYS A 71 -26.41 -15.25 8.29
CA LYS A 71 -25.18 -15.48 7.52
C LYS A 71 -24.02 -14.69 8.12
N ALA A 72 -22.78 -15.14 7.88
CA ALA A 72 -21.59 -14.37 8.24
C ALA A 72 -21.52 -13.09 7.39
N CYS A 73 -21.28 -11.96 8.05
CA CYS A 73 -21.06 -10.65 7.44
C CYS A 73 -19.67 -10.53 6.81
N LEU A 74 -18.72 -11.37 7.23
CA LEU A 74 -17.37 -11.44 6.70
C LEU A 74 -17.12 -12.80 6.07
N ASN A 75 -16.48 -12.82 4.92
CA ASN A 75 -15.86 -14.03 4.39
C ASN A 75 -14.55 -13.68 3.65
N VAL A 76 -13.72 -14.68 3.38
CA VAL A 76 -12.55 -14.53 2.51
C VAL A 76 -12.69 -15.49 1.33
N ALA A 77 -12.59 -14.96 0.12
CA ALA A 77 -12.62 -15.73 -1.11
C ALA A 77 -11.65 -15.14 -2.14
N ASP A 78 -10.93 -15.99 -2.86
CA ASP A 78 -9.91 -15.61 -3.85
C ASP A 78 -8.83 -14.64 -3.33
N GLY A 79 -8.55 -14.71 -2.02
CA GLY A 79 -7.62 -13.83 -1.32
C GLY A 79 -8.16 -12.44 -0.98
N ILE A 80 -9.48 -12.23 -1.15
CA ILE A 80 -10.19 -10.96 -0.93
C ILE A 80 -11.10 -11.09 0.30
N LEU A 81 -11.08 -10.09 1.17
CA LEU A 81 -12.01 -9.94 2.28
C LEU A 81 -13.32 -9.35 1.76
N ASN A 82 -14.42 -10.08 1.90
CA ASN A 82 -15.76 -9.64 1.55
C ASN A 82 -16.49 -9.20 2.82
N THR A 83 -17.08 -8.01 2.79
CA THR A 83 -17.97 -7.50 3.83
C THR A 83 -19.37 -7.30 3.26
N PHE A 84 -20.36 -7.90 3.91
CA PHE A 84 -21.77 -7.76 3.55
C PHE A 84 -22.44 -6.78 4.50
N LEU A 85 -23.05 -5.73 3.94
CA LEU A 85 -23.77 -4.71 4.68
C LEU A 85 -25.25 -4.75 4.36
N ARG A 86 -26.07 -4.61 5.40
CA ARG A 86 -27.50 -4.40 5.30
C ARG A 86 -27.98 -3.65 6.53
N ASP A 87 -28.85 -2.69 6.30
CA ASP A 87 -29.53 -1.93 7.35
C ASP A 87 -31.00 -2.37 7.48
N ASN A 88 -31.59 -2.18 8.66
CA ASN A 88 -33.02 -2.32 8.93
C ASN A 88 -33.49 -1.41 10.09
N ASP A 89 -32.72 -0.39 10.43
CA ASP A 89 -33.11 0.60 11.44
C ASP A 89 -34.13 1.59 10.87
N GLU A 90 -35.20 1.87 11.63
CA GLU A 90 -36.30 2.69 11.14
C GLU A 90 -35.86 4.14 10.88
N GLY A 91 -35.85 4.56 9.62
CA GLY A 91 -35.51 5.92 9.22
C GLY A 91 -34.00 6.18 9.11
N ASP A 92 -33.19 5.13 9.23
CA ASP A 92 -31.82 5.09 8.72
C ASP A 92 -31.80 4.23 7.45
N ASN A 93 -30.85 4.49 6.56
CA ASN A 93 -30.55 3.63 5.41
C ASN A 93 -29.06 3.26 5.37
N ARG A 94 -28.30 3.67 6.38
CA ARG A 94 -26.86 3.54 6.43
C ARG A 94 -26.49 2.28 7.18
N ALA A 95 -25.59 1.50 6.60
CA ALA A 95 -24.88 0.45 7.34
C ALA A 95 -23.38 0.68 7.30
N PHE A 96 -22.67 0.34 8.37
CA PHE A 96 -21.21 0.38 8.40
C PHE A 96 -20.58 -0.64 9.34
N MET A 97 -19.30 -0.90 9.12
CA MET A 97 -18.44 -1.64 10.05
C MET A 97 -17.08 -0.95 10.16
N ASP A 98 -16.65 -0.70 11.39
CA ASP A 98 -15.30 -0.24 11.73
C ASP A 98 -14.43 -1.42 12.14
N PHE A 99 -13.30 -1.57 11.46
CA PHE A 99 -12.32 -2.60 11.69
C PHE A 99 -11.01 -2.02 12.20
N LYS A 100 -10.39 -2.73 13.14
CA LYS A 100 -8.98 -2.62 13.46
C LYS A 100 -8.28 -3.87 12.94
N ILE A 101 -7.29 -3.69 12.07
CA ILE A 101 -6.57 -4.79 11.44
C ILE A 101 -5.12 -4.78 11.91
N SER A 102 -4.69 -5.88 12.54
CA SER A 102 -3.38 -6.02 13.17
C SER A 102 -2.59 -7.20 12.60
N PRO A 103 -1.36 -7.00 12.10
CA PRO A 103 -0.46 -8.08 11.76
C PRO A 103 0.04 -8.78 13.03
N VAL A 104 -0.03 -10.11 13.03
CA VAL A 104 0.41 -10.95 14.16
C VAL A 104 1.23 -12.13 13.66
N ALA A 105 2.04 -12.71 14.55
CA ALA A 105 2.67 -13.98 14.24
C ALA A 105 1.59 -15.07 14.01
N LYS A 106 1.74 -15.83 12.93
CA LYS A 106 0.75 -16.83 12.46
C LYS A 106 0.30 -17.76 13.58
N GLY A 107 -1.01 -17.91 13.74
CA GLY A 107 -1.65 -18.74 14.77
C GLY A 107 -1.56 -18.18 16.20
N THR A 108 -1.12 -16.94 16.39
CA THR A 108 -1.01 -16.30 17.72
C THR A 108 -1.72 -14.95 17.75
N THR A 109 -1.73 -14.30 18.92
CA THR A 109 -2.12 -12.89 19.10
C THR A 109 -0.91 -11.99 19.36
N THR A 110 0.31 -12.52 19.20
CA THR A 110 1.53 -11.73 19.39
C THR A 110 1.68 -10.77 18.23
N SER A 111 1.60 -9.48 18.55
CA SER A 111 1.83 -8.39 17.58
C SER A 111 3.15 -8.60 16.84
N LEU A 112 3.10 -8.42 15.53
CA LEU A 112 4.26 -8.45 14.67
C LEU A 112 4.17 -7.22 13.76
N PRO A 113 4.62 -6.04 14.24
CA PRO A 113 4.63 -4.84 13.43
C PRO A 113 5.42 -5.07 12.14
N VAL A 114 4.84 -4.61 11.05
CA VAL A 114 5.38 -4.75 9.69
C VAL A 114 5.76 -3.37 9.17
N ASP A 115 6.56 -3.31 8.12
CA ASP A 115 6.91 -1.99 7.58
C ASP A 115 5.67 -1.34 6.98
N ARG A 116 4.85 -2.12 6.26
CA ARG A 116 3.71 -1.59 5.52
C ARG A 116 2.50 -2.51 5.47
N ILE A 117 1.32 -1.94 5.23
CA ILE A 117 0.10 -2.68 4.89
C ILE A 117 -0.57 -1.98 3.70
N THR A 118 -0.78 -2.71 2.61
CA THR A 118 -1.59 -2.20 1.50
C THR A 118 -3.05 -2.53 1.73
N LEU A 119 -3.94 -1.61 1.42
CA LEU A 119 -5.39 -1.80 1.41
C LEU A 119 -5.93 -1.30 0.07
N VAL A 120 -6.63 -2.17 -0.65
CA VAL A 120 -7.30 -1.81 -1.90
C VAL A 120 -8.76 -2.18 -1.78
N GLY A 121 -9.63 -1.19 -1.89
CA GLY A 121 -11.07 -1.36 -1.95
C GLY A 121 -11.55 -1.56 -3.37
N PHE A 122 -12.45 -2.52 -3.55
CA PHE A 122 -13.23 -2.70 -4.76
C PHE A 122 -14.70 -2.41 -4.46
N ASP A 123 -15.30 -1.55 -5.27
CA ASP A 123 -16.74 -1.35 -5.30
C ASP A 123 -17.38 -2.39 -6.22
N LEU A 124 -18.15 -3.30 -5.64
CA LEU A 124 -18.89 -4.34 -6.35
C LEU A 124 -20.38 -4.10 -6.21
N ASP A 125 -20.92 -3.59 -7.31
CA ASP A 125 -22.31 -3.59 -7.73
C ASP A 125 -23.31 -2.68 -7.01
N SER A 126 -24.34 -2.38 -7.79
CA SER A 126 -25.64 -2.04 -7.27
C SER A 126 -26.61 -3.17 -7.61
N THR A 127 -27.05 -3.96 -6.63
CA THR A 127 -28.21 -4.82 -6.90
C THR A 127 -29.49 -3.96 -6.87
N GLY A 128 -29.83 -3.34 -8.00
CA GLY A 128 -31.13 -2.70 -8.23
C GLY A 128 -31.22 -1.18 -8.06
N THR A 129 -30.12 -0.46 -7.87
CA THR A 129 -30.06 1.02 -8.01
C THR A 129 -29.34 1.40 -9.30
N ALA A 130 -29.28 2.68 -9.67
CA ALA A 130 -28.60 3.13 -10.91
C ALA A 130 -27.19 3.71 -10.62
N THR A 131 -26.76 3.65 -9.36
CA THR A 131 -25.58 4.31 -8.79
C THR A 131 -25.00 3.49 -7.64
N THR A 132 -23.69 3.65 -7.41
CA THR A 132 -22.94 3.20 -6.23
C THR A 132 -22.38 4.39 -5.42
N ASP A 133 -22.91 5.59 -5.65
CA ASP A 133 -22.42 6.84 -5.04
C ASP A 133 -22.61 6.93 -3.52
N THR A 134 -23.18 5.90 -2.90
CA THR A 134 -23.36 5.73 -1.46
C THR A 134 -22.34 4.78 -0.82
N ASP A 135 -21.56 4.05 -1.62
CA ASP A 135 -20.49 3.19 -1.13
C ASP A 135 -19.31 4.05 -0.70
N ASP A 136 -18.83 3.84 0.53
CA ASP A 136 -17.68 4.52 1.09
C ASP A 136 -16.75 3.55 1.82
N ILE A 137 -15.47 3.61 1.46
CA ILE A 137 -14.39 2.98 2.21
C ILE A 137 -13.53 4.07 2.82
N TYR A 138 -13.31 4.03 4.13
CA TYR A 138 -12.43 4.95 4.85
C TYR A 138 -11.24 4.24 5.47
N MET A 139 -10.05 4.83 5.38
CA MET A 139 -8.83 4.28 5.97
C MET A 139 -8.10 5.35 6.78
N LYS A 140 -7.54 4.97 7.94
CA LYS A 140 -6.74 5.90 8.77
C LYS A 140 -5.66 5.19 9.60
N SER A 141 -4.63 5.96 9.96
CA SER A 141 -3.61 5.56 10.92
C SER A 141 -4.15 5.48 12.37
N PRO A 142 -3.40 4.84 13.27
CA PRO A 142 -3.67 4.82 14.71
C PRO A 142 -3.90 6.18 15.37
N THR A 143 -3.22 7.24 14.89
CA THR A 143 -3.09 8.53 15.58
C THR A 143 -4.10 9.58 15.11
N LYS A 144 -4.96 9.27 14.13
CA LYS A 144 -5.86 10.25 13.47
C LYS A 144 -7.33 9.83 13.42
N GLY A 145 -8.20 10.74 12.95
CA GLY A 145 -9.63 10.51 12.70
C GLY A 145 -9.95 10.32 11.22
N TYR A 146 -11.16 9.86 10.88
CA TYR A 146 -11.62 9.76 9.49
C TYR A 146 -11.86 11.14 8.87
N VAL A 147 -11.56 11.31 7.58
CA VAL A 147 -11.81 12.55 6.85
C VAL A 147 -13.28 12.79 6.59
N ASN A 148 -13.65 14.06 6.72
CA ASN A 148 -14.95 14.60 6.37
C ASN A 148 -14.86 15.36 5.03
N SER A 149 -14.46 14.66 3.96
CA SER A 149 -14.37 15.22 2.59
C SER A 149 -15.56 14.73 1.77
N THR A 150 -16.15 15.62 0.97
CA THR A 150 -17.21 15.31 0.00
C THR A 150 -16.67 14.84 -1.34
N VAL A 151 -15.34 14.84 -1.53
CA VAL A 151 -14.66 14.44 -2.77
C VAL A 151 -14.22 12.99 -2.65
N SER A 152 -14.55 12.18 -3.66
CA SER A 152 -14.01 10.82 -3.80
C SER A 152 -12.52 10.91 -4.04
N HIS A 153 -11.72 10.27 -3.18
CA HIS A 153 -10.29 10.10 -3.41
C HIS A 153 -10.11 8.76 -4.13
N VAL A 154 -10.53 8.70 -5.41
CA VAL A 154 -10.15 7.63 -6.36
C VAL A 154 -8.70 7.89 -6.79
N THR A 155 -7.82 8.03 -5.81
CA THR A 155 -6.43 8.41 -5.97
C THR A 155 -5.60 7.61 -4.99
N TYR A 156 -4.48 7.11 -5.50
CA TYR A 156 -3.46 6.46 -4.70
C TYR A 156 -2.79 7.45 -3.73
N MET A 157 -2.53 7.00 -2.50
CA MET A 157 -1.84 7.80 -1.47
C MET A 157 -0.87 6.92 -0.67
N GLU A 158 0.34 7.44 -0.47
CA GLU A 158 1.41 6.89 0.37
C GLU A 158 1.86 7.98 1.35
N GLY A 159 2.37 7.60 2.52
CA GLY A 159 2.94 8.52 3.51
C GLY A 159 2.45 8.32 4.96
N ASP A 160 2.90 9.18 5.87
CA ASP A 160 2.23 9.37 7.17
C ASP A 160 0.79 9.78 6.86
N PHE A 161 -0.20 8.99 7.30
CA PHE A 161 -1.60 9.40 7.24
C PHE A 161 -1.86 10.55 8.25
N GLY A 162 -1.11 11.65 8.13
CA GLY A 162 -1.29 12.93 8.76
C GLY A 162 -2.46 13.70 8.15
N ASP A 163 -2.59 14.99 8.47
CA ASP A 163 -3.82 15.82 8.41
C ASP A 163 -4.50 15.99 7.02
N GLY A 164 -4.16 15.18 6.01
CA GLY A 164 -4.76 15.17 4.67
C GLY A 164 -4.97 13.80 4.00
N TYR A 165 -4.45 12.68 4.52
CA TYR A 165 -4.48 11.41 3.78
C TYR A 165 -5.52 10.44 4.38
N ASN A 166 -6.75 10.54 3.88
CA ASN A 166 -7.76 9.50 4.05
C ASN A 166 -8.25 9.08 2.67
N ILE A 167 -8.36 7.80 2.44
CA ILE A 167 -9.01 7.30 1.24
C ILE A 167 -10.50 7.31 1.52
N ARG A 168 -11.27 8.04 0.72
CA ARG A 168 -12.72 7.90 0.61
C ARG A 168 -13.00 7.42 -0.81
N LEU A 169 -13.34 6.14 -0.95
CA LEU A 169 -13.81 5.62 -2.23
C LEU A 169 -15.31 5.84 -2.31
N LYS A 170 -15.73 6.91 -2.97
CA LYS A 170 -17.13 7.09 -3.33
C LYS A 170 -17.39 6.35 -4.63
N GLY A 171 -18.42 5.52 -4.69
CA GLY A 171 -18.82 4.87 -5.93
C GLY A 171 -19.38 5.83 -6.99
N GLN A 172 -19.82 5.27 -8.10
CA GLN A 172 -20.16 6.01 -9.31
C GLN A 172 -21.58 6.56 -9.33
N SER A 173 -21.70 7.77 -9.86
CA SER A 173 -23.00 8.45 -10.06
C SER A 173 -23.85 7.87 -11.21
N SER A 174 -23.34 6.90 -11.96
CA SER A 174 -24.05 6.24 -13.06
C SER A 174 -23.36 4.93 -13.45
N GLY A 175 -24.13 3.83 -13.49
CA GLY A 175 -23.63 2.52 -13.92
C GLY A 175 -23.34 1.59 -12.76
N ASP A 176 -23.05 0.32 -13.09
CA ASP A 176 -22.65 -0.69 -12.11
C ASP A 176 -21.13 -0.79 -12.08
N CYS A 177 -20.53 -0.57 -10.91
CA CYS A 177 -19.15 -0.91 -10.65
C CYS A 177 -19.00 -2.43 -10.59
N SER A 178 -18.27 -3.03 -11.53
CA SER A 178 -17.98 -4.47 -11.55
C SER A 178 -16.49 -4.74 -11.25
N ASP A 179 -15.89 -3.96 -10.33
CA ASP A 179 -14.47 -4.05 -10.05
C ASP A 179 -14.11 -5.31 -9.26
N SER A 180 -13.12 -6.06 -9.73
CA SER A 180 -12.62 -7.22 -8.99
C SER A 180 -11.13 -7.40 -9.20
N ALA A 181 -10.49 -8.21 -8.36
CA ALA A 181 -9.10 -8.60 -8.57
C ALA A 181 -8.82 -9.22 -9.95
N GLY A 182 -9.81 -9.91 -10.54
CA GLY A 182 -9.69 -10.56 -11.85
C GLY A 182 -10.13 -9.72 -13.06
N ALA A 183 -10.88 -8.65 -12.83
CA ALA A 183 -11.38 -7.74 -13.86
C ALA A 183 -11.35 -6.31 -13.27
N PRO A 184 -10.19 -5.64 -13.29
CA PRO A 184 -10.03 -4.36 -12.63
C PRO A 184 -10.77 -3.25 -13.38
N ASP A 185 -11.54 -2.46 -12.65
CA ASP A 185 -12.10 -1.18 -13.08
C ASP A 185 -11.49 -0.05 -12.23
N PRO A 186 -10.50 0.69 -12.76
CA PRO A 186 -9.83 1.78 -12.05
C PRO A 186 -10.78 2.88 -11.54
N THR A 187 -11.96 3.01 -12.15
CA THR A 187 -12.92 4.04 -11.79
C THR A 187 -13.83 3.65 -10.62
N CYS A 188 -13.73 2.40 -10.16
CA CYS A 188 -14.46 1.79 -9.05
C CYS A 188 -13.51 1.18 -8.00
N ARG A 189 -12.24 1.58 -8.06
CA ARG A 189 -11.15 1.07 -7.24
C ARG A 189 -10.50 2.21 -6.49
N GLY A 190 -10.02 1.94 -5.30
CA GLY A 190 -8.90 2.73 -4.81
C GLY A 190 -8.20 2.08 -3.64
N GLY A 191 -7.13 2.69 -3.17
CA GLY A 191 -6.29 2.05 -2.18
C GLY A 191 -5.13 2.92 -1.75
N GLY A 192 -4.43 2.45 -0.72
CA GLY A 192 -3.25 3.12 -0.20
C GLY A 192 -2.39 2.17 0.59
N ILE A 193 -1.19 2.68 0.90
CA ILE A 193 -0.17 1.95 1.63
C ILE A 193 0.03 2.65 2.97
N ALA A 194 -0.21 1.91 4.03
CA ALA A 194 0.14 2.32 5.38
C ALA A 194 1.63 2.09 5.63
N SER A 195 2.36 3.12 6.04
CA SER A 195 3.77 3.03 6.44
C SER A 195 4.05 3.56 7.85
N PHE A 196 3.03 4.02 8.59
CA PHE A 196 3.21 4.59 9.93
C PHE A 196 2.34 3.89 10.98
N GLY A 197 2.94 3.45 12.08
CA GLY A 197 2.24 2.85 13.23
C GLY A 197 2.46 3.63 14.52
N THR A 198 2.13 3.03 15.67
CA THR A 198 2.25 3.71 16.97
C THR A 198 3.69 3.99 17.41
N GLU A 199 4.66 3.21 16.91
CA GLU A 199 6.08 3.34 17.24
C GLU A 199 6.88 4.17 16.21
N GLY A 200 6.22 4.69 15.18
CA GLY A 200 6.84 5.51 14.13
C GLY A 200 6.68 4.96 12.72
N ALA A 201 7.47 5.52 11.80
CA ALA A 201 7.54 5.08 10.42
C ALA A 201 8.07 3.64 10.31
N ASN A 202 7.61 2.92 9.30
CA ASN A 202 7.95 1.53 8.99
C ASN A 202 7.72 0.56 10.17
N LYS A 203 6.72 0.84 11.01
CA LYS A 203 6.37 0.06 12.22
C LYS A 203 4.85 -0.05 12.38
N VAL A 204 4.15 -0.43 11.32
CA VAL A 204 2.69 -0.59 11.28
C VAL A 204 2.26 -1.77 12.15
N ASP A 205 1.71 -1.46 13.32
CA ASP A 205 1.16 -2.39 14.30
C ASP A 205 -0.36 -2.61 14.15
N TYR A 206 -1.06 -1.63 13.56
CA TYR A 206 -2.43 -1.78 13.06
C TYR A 206 -2.86 -0.64 12.14
N VAL A 207 -3.89 -0.90 11.36
CA VAL A 207 -4.63 0.10 10.56
C VAL A 207 -6.11 0.06 10.92
N TYR A 208 -6.78 1.21 10.76
CA TYR A 208 -8.24 1.27 10.86
C TYR A 208 -8.86 1.37 9.48
N LEU A 209 -9.92 0.61 9.29
CA LEU A 209 -10.71 0.56 8.06
C LEU A 209 -12.19 0.69 8.43
N ARG A 210 -12.92 1.57 7.76
CA ARG A 210 -14.38 1.56 7.75
C ARG A 210 -14.85 1.16 6.38
N VAL A 211 -15.81 0.26 6.34
CA VAL A 211 -16.66 0.03 5.17
C VAL A 211 -18.05 0.53 5.50
N GLN A 212 -18.68 1.25 4.58
CA GLN A 212 -19.95 1.89 4.79
C GLN A 212 -20.72 1.95 3.48
N ASN A 213 -22.05 1.86 3.59
CA ASN A 213 -22.94 2.20 2.51
C ASN A 213 -24.07 3.08 3.06
N ASP A 214 -24.26 4.26 2.48
CA ASP A 214 -25.29 5.24 2.88
C ASP A 214 -26.73 4.86 2.42
N ASN A 215 -26.86 3.77 1.66
CA ASN A 215 -28.10 3.17 1.18
C ASN A 215 -27.98 1.62 1.14
N ALA A 216 -27.81 1.04 2.32
CA ALA A 216 -27.68 -0.39 2.56
C ALA A 216 -29.03 -1.11 2.65
N TYR A 217 -30.01 -0.65 1.86
CA TYR A 217 -31.37 -1.20 1.79
C TYR A 217 -32.20 -1.10 3.08
N GLY A 218 -31.99 -0.07 3.91
CA GLY A 218 -32.76 0.14 5.16
C GLY A 218 -34.27 0.29 4.96
N GLU A 219 -34.73 0.79 3.80
CA GLU A 219 -36.16 0.90 3.47
C GLU A 219 -36.78 -0.39 2.92
N GLU A 220 -35.97 -1.40 2.59
CA GLU A 220 -36.47 -2.68 2.08
C GLU A 220 -37.11 -3.51 3.21
N SER A 221 -38.01 -4.43 2.85
CA SER A 221 -38.63 -5.28 3.88
C SER A 221 -37.60 -6.18 4.57
N ALA A 222 -37.83 -6.53 5.83
CA ALA A 222 -36.95 -7.45 6.58
C ALA A 222 -36.78 -8.81 5.86
N GLU A 223 -37.77 -9.25 5.06
CA GLU A 223 -37.71 -10.47 4.24
C GLU A 223 -36.88 -10.34 2.97
N SER A 224 -36.51 -9.11 2.56
CA SER A 224 -35.60 -8.88 1.45
C SER A 224 -34.28 -9.63 1.68
N LYS A 225 -33.61 -9.98 0.58
CA LYS A 225 -32.31 -10.66 0.59
C LYS A 225 -31.21 -9.83 -0.02
N SER A 226 -31.51 -8.57 -0.35
CA SER A 226 -30.55 -7.61 -0.85
C SER A 226 -29.55 -7.25 0.24
N ALA A 227 -28.29 -7.09 -0.15
CA ALA A 227 -27.20 -6.66 0.70
C ALA A 227 -26.16 -6.01 -0.20
N ARG A 228 -25.35 -5.12 0.38
CA ARG A 228 -24.20 -4.51 -0.30
C ARG A 228 -22.97 -5.36 -0.05
N LEU A 229 -22.13 -5.49 -1.07
CA LEU A 229 -20.86 -6.19 -0.98
C LEU A 229 -19.72 -5.19 -1.15
N ILE A 230 -18.93 -5.02 -0.10
CA ILE A 230 -17.69 -4.26 -0.16
C ILE A 230 -16.51 -5.21 -0.06
N GLN A 231 -15.56 -5.11 -0.98
CA GLN A 231 -14.40 -5.98 -1.04
C GLN A 231 -13.10 -5.25 -0.74
N ILE A 232 -12.20 -5.93 -0.03
CA ILE A 232 -10.91 -5.40 0.38
C ILE A 232 -9.81 -6.42 0.05
N SER A 233 -8.83 -5.98 -0.73
CA SER A 233 -7.58 -6.68 -0.92
C SER A 233 -6.48 -6.11 -0.05
N PHE A 234 -5.61 -6.99 0.43
CA PHE A 234 -4.35 -6.63 1.08
C PHE A 234 -3.15 -6.88 0.16
N LYS A 235 -3.41 -7.28 -1.08
CA LYS A 235 -2.36 -7.54 -2.07
C LYS A 235 -1.87 -6.23 -2.65
N LYS A 236 -0.56 -6.04 -2.64
CA LYS A 236 0.07 -4.82 -3.13
C LYS A 236 -0.30 -4.57 -4.59
N LEU A 237 -0.19 -5.61 -5.43
CA LEU A 237 -0.40 -5.54 -6.88
C LEU A 237 -1.80 -5.08 -7.29
N ASP A 238 -2.81 -5.22 -6.42
CA ASP A 238 -4.16 -4.78 -6.73
C ASP A 238 -4.29 -3.25 -6.81
N ILE A 239 -3.28 -2.50 -6.38
CA ILE A 239 -3.26 -1.04 -6.51
C ILE A 239 -2.78 -0.57 -7.90
N ILE A 240 -2.07 -1.41 -8.67
CA ILE A 240 -1.50 -1.03 -9.98
C ILE A 240 -2.53 -0.39 -10.92
N PRO A 241 -3.78 -0.88 -11.05
CA PRO A 241 -4.73 -0.32 -12.01
C PRO A 241 -5.10 1.15 -11.76
N ILE A 242 -4.93 1.66 -10.53
CA ILE A 242 -5.18 3.06 -10.18
C ILE A 242 -3.91 3.92 -10.17
N LEU A 243 -2.73 3.30 -10.33
CA LEU A 243 -1.48 4.03 -10.52
C LEU A 243 -1.47 4.59 -11.95
N ASN A 244 -1.39 5.91 -12.04
CA ASN A 244 -1.29 6.62 -13.31
C ASN A 244 -0.38 7.82 -13.15
N GLY A 245 0.70 7.80 -13.89
CA GLY A 245 1.75 8.81 -13.89
C GLY A 245 2.97 8.27 -14.62
N THR A 246 4.00 9.09 -14.71
CA THR A 246 5.30 8.71 -15.25
C THR A 246 6.32 9.35 -14.36
N ASP A 247 7.18 8.52 -13.81
CA ASP A 247 8.36 8.91 -13.03
C ASP A 247 9.50 9.24 -14.00
N TYR A 248 10.30 10.25 -13.66
CA TYR A 248 11.47 10.68 -14.40
C TYR A 248 12.70 10.68 -13.49
N GLY A 249 13.90 10.60 -14.08
CA GLY A 249 15.12 10.72 -13.28
C GLY A 249 15.46 12.18 -12.92
N ASP A 250 16.07 12.36 -11.75
CA ASP A 250 16.37 13.69 -11.16
C ASP A 250 17.66 14.34 -11.67
N LEU A 251 18.33 13.71 -12.64
CA LEU A 251 19.58 14.23 -13.17
C LEU A 251 19.33 15.46 -14.07
N PRO A 252 20.29 16.41 -14.11
CA PRO A 252 20.23 17.50 -15.07
C PRO A 252 20.09 17.00 -16.51
N ALA A 253 19.42 17.78 -17.36
CA ALA A 253 19.15 17.42 -18.76
C ALA A 253 20.39 17.06 -19.62
N SER A 254 21.61 17.40 -19.17
CA SER A 254 22.84 17.00 -19.86
C SER A 254 23.09 15.49 -19.83
N TYR A 255 22.61 14.79 -18.80
CA TYR A 255 22.70 13.34 -18.66
C TYR A 255 21.61 12.58 -19.46
N GLY A 256 20.70 13.31 -20.11
CA GLY A 256 19.53 12.75 -20.79
C GLY A 256 18.30 12.66 -19.90
N GLU A 257 17.22 12.09 -20.44
CA GLU A 257 15.95 11.86 -19.73
C GLU A 257 15.69 10.35 -19.65
N ALA A 258 15.61 9.81 -18.44
CA ALA A 258 15.07 8.49 -18.17
C ALA A 258 13.64 8.65 -17.64
N SER A 259 12.75 7.74 -18.04
CA SER A 259 11.37 7.76 -17.54
C SER A 259 10.79 6.36 -17.53
N HIS A 260 9.87 6.11 -16.61
CA HIS A 260 9.09 4.89 -16.63
C HIS A 260 7.65 5.14 -16.19
N LYS A 261 6.74 4.26 -16.62
CA LYS A 261 5.38 4.29 -16.06
C LYS A 261 5.45 3.81 -14.62
N ILE A 262 4.95 4.63 -13.71
CA ILE A 262 4.84 4.29 -12.30
C ILE A 262 4.22 2.90 -12.16
N SER A 263 4.93 2.04 -11.45
CA SER A 263 4.52 0.69 -11.14
C SER A 263 5.06 0.33 -9.78
N ILE A 264 4.46 -0.68 -9.15
CA ILE A 264 4.98 -1.31 -7.92
C ILE A 264 5.38 -2.76 -8.14
N ALA A 265 5.24 -3.24 -9.38
CA ALA A 265 5.61 -4.60 -9.75
C ALA A 265 7.13 -4.76 -9.77
N THR A 266 7.87 -3.68 -10.07
CA THR A 266 9.33 -3.61 -10.00
C THR A 266 9.72 -2.18 -9.69
N VAL A 267 10.33 -1.98 -8.53
CA VAL A 267 10.73 -0.64 -8.04
C VAL A 267 12.07 -0.71 -7.34
N LEU A 268 12.77 0.42 -7.38
CA LEU A 268 13.87 0.70 -6.48
C LEU A 268 13.30 0.96 -5.07
N GLY A 269 14.11 0.72 -4.05
CA GLY A 269 13.75 0.96 -2.67
C GLY A 269 12.86 -0.12 -2.07
N TYR A 270 12.10 0.29 -1.06
CA TYR A 270 11.41 -0.63 -0.15
C TYR A 270 10.01 -1.02 -0.63
N GLY A 271 9.70 -0.75 -1.89
CA GLY A 271 8.40 -0.99 -2.46
C GLY A 271 7.45 0.19 -2.29
N ASP A 272 7.97 1.40 -2.18
CA ASP A 272 7.20 2.63 -2.44
C ASP A 272 6.68 2.64 -3.87
N VAL A 273 5.62 3.39 -4.10
CA VAL A 273 5.24 3.82 -5.43
C VAL A 273 6.09 5.03 -5.76
N ALA A 274 6.72 5.02 -6.94
CA ALA A 274 7.38 6.21 -7.46
C ALA A 274 6.40 7.36 -7.64
N ASP A 275 6.89 8.59 -7.46
CA ASP A 275 6.09 9.79 -7.55
C ASP A 275 5.61 10.12 -9.01
N ASP A 276 4.73 11.11 -9.16
CA ASP A 276 4.15 11.48 -10.48
C ASP A 276 4.73 12.78 -11.01
N ASP A 277 5.81 12.61 -11.73
CA ASP A 277 6.61 13.63 -12.40
C ASP A 277 6.01 14.18 -13.70
N SER A 278 4.68 14.34 -13.77
CA SER A 278 4.07 14.94 -14.97
C SER A 278 4.22 16.48 -15.03
N ASN A 279 4.76 17.12 -13.99
CA ASN A 279 4.85 18.58 -13.81
C ASN A 279 6.28 19.18 -13.89
N LYS A 280 7.19 18.60 -14.66
CA LYS A 280 8.41 19.20 -15.28
C LYS A 280 9.53 19.74 -14.40
N GLU A 281 9.43 19.78 -13.07
CA GLU A 281 10.54 20.17 -12.18
C GLU A 281 10.94 18.99 -11.29
N HIS A 282 11.67 18.01 -11.87
CA HIS A 282 12.07 16.74 -11.21
C HIS A 282 13.54 16.74 -10.77
N HIS A 283 14.30 17.82 -11.03
CA HIS A 283 15.72 17.85 -10.66
C HIS A 283 15.99 18.89 -9.56
N SER A 284 16.50 18.43 -8.44
CA SER A 284 16.97 19.25 -7.33
C SER A 284 18.36 18.80 -6.88
N ILE A 285 19.13 19.68 -6.23
CA ILE A 285 20.41 19.29 -5.62
C ILE A 285 20.23 18.30 -4.46
N ASN A 286 19.05 18.28 -3.84
CA ASN A 286 18.71 17.34 -2.78
C ASN A 286 17.85 16.17 -3.29
N ALA A 287 17.54 16.12 -4.59
CA ALA A 287 16.53 15.22 -5.16
C ALA A 287 15.16 15.34 -4.44
N ASP A 288 14.71 16.59 -4.21
CA ASP A 288 13.45 16.92 -3.50
C ASP A 288 12.57 17.91 -4.29
N ALA A 289 12.75 18.00 -5.61
CA ALA A 289 12.05 19.02 -6.42
C ALA A 289 10.56 18.67 -6.62
N ASP A 290 10.31 17.38 -6.78
CA ASP A 290 9.08 16.62 -6.96
C ASP A 290 8.39 16.27 -5.63
N ASP A 291 9.15 16.14 -4.54
CA ASP A 291 8.68 15.95 -3.16
C ASP A 291 7.62 16.95 -2.66
N ASN A 292 7.50 18.11 -3.31
CA ASN A 292 6.72 19.25 -2.83
C ASN A 292 5.26 19.17 -3.30
N ALA A 293 4.53 18.17 -2.82
CA ALA A 293 3.09 18.09 -3.05
C ALA A 293 2.37 19.22 -2.28
N SER A 294 1.95 20.27 -2.98
CA SER A 294 0.96 21.22 -2.44
C SER A 294 -0.31 20.45 -2.03
N SER A 295 -0.90 20.78 -0.88
CA SER A 295 -2.04 20.07 -0.29
C SER A 295 -3.17 19.87 -1.31
N GLY A 296 -3.24 18.68 -1.93
CA GLY A 296 -4.16 18.38 -3.03
C GLY A 296 -3.51 17.65 -4.21
N SER A 297 -2.18 17.60 -4.30
CA SER A 297 -1.47 16.68 -5.18
C SER A 297 -1.45 15.27 -4.61
N LYS A 298 -1.45 14.29 -5.51
CA LYS A 298 -1.19 12.86 -5.24
C LYS A 298 0.07 12.77 -4.36
N GLY A 299 0.10 11.80 -3.44
CA GLY A 299 0.97 11.76 -2.26
C GLY A 299 2.43 12.25 -2.41
N ASN A 300 3.03 12.70 -1.32
CA ASN A 300 4.47 12.89 -1.24
C ASN A 300 5.10 11.50 -1.23
N PHE A 301 5.51 11.02 -2.39
CA PHE A 301 6.26 9.77 -2.52
C PHE A 301 7.73 10.17 -2.45
N ASP A 302 8.37 9.89 -1.33
CA ASP A 302 9.83 9.97 -1.19
C ASP A 302 10.33 8.57 -1.60
N ASP A 303 10.63 8.41 -2.88
CA ASP A 303 11.07 7.13 -3.46
C ASP A 303 12.58 7.05 -3.73
N GLU A 304 13.31 8.10 -3.34
CA GLU A 304 14.75 8.29 -3.49
C GLU A 304 15.57 7.54 -2.43
N ASP A 305 14.91 6.96 -1.42
CA ASP A 305 15.52 6.22 -0.30
C ASP A 305 16.01 4.79 -0.69
N ALA A 306 16.19 4.54 -1.98
CA ALA A 306 16.54 3.22 -2.50
C ALA A 306 18.04 2.90 -2.49
N VAL A 307 18.89 3.92 -2.42
CA VAL A 307 20.33 3.82 -2.61
C VAL A 307 21.05 4.42 -1.42
N SER A 308 21.82 3.58 -0.72
CA SER A 308 22.72 4.04 0.34
C SER A 308 24.17 3.68 0.04
N ILE A 309 25.08 4.57 0.42
CA ILE A 309 26.53 4.39 0.28
C ILE A 309 27.12 4.21 1.67
N GLU A 310 27.82 3.11 1.92
CA GLU A 310 28.38 2.79 3.25
C GLU A 310 27.32 2.83 4.39
N ASN A 311 26.05 2.51 4.06
CA ASN A 311 24.87 2.59 4.93
C ASN A 311 24.48 4.01 5.37
N GLN A 312 24.84 5.03 4.59
CA GLN A 312 24.23 6.35 4.67
C GLN A 312 23.38 6.58 3.42
N GLU A 313 22.14 7.00 3.61
CA GLU A 313 21.26 7.37 2.49
C GLU A 313 21.95 8.42 1.62
N ALA A 314 21.86 8.25 0.30
CA ALA A 314 22.54 9.12 -0.66
C ALA A 314 21.95 10.55 -0.71
N ASN A 315 20.87 10.82 0.04
CA ASN A 315 20.13 12.08 0.06
C ASN A 315 20.62 13.12 1.09
N THR A 316 21.50 12.78 2.04
CA THR A 316 21.72 13.66 3.23
C THR A 316 23.13 14.17 3.50
N SER A 317 24.11 13.95 2.62
CA SER A 317 25.41 14.63 2.74
C SER A 317 26.24 14.61 1.46
N THR A 318 27.10 15.61 1.27
CA THR A 318 28.16 15.57 0.25
C THR A 318 29.09 14.39 0.57
N PHE A 319 28.84 13.24 -0.04
CA PHE A 319 29.70 12.08 0.05
C PHE A 319 30.89 12.25 -0.91
N PHE A 320 32.10 12.31 -0.36
CA PHE A 320 33.31 12.44 -1.17
C PHE A 320 33.96 11.08 -1.40
N MET A 321 33.84 10.55 -2.62
CA MET A 321 34.60 9.39 -3.06
C MET A 321 36.05 9.77 -3.34
N LYS A 322 36.99 8.99 -2.84
CA LYS A 322 38.42 9.13 -3.12
C LYS A 322 38.85 8.13 -4.16
N ILE A 323 39.62 8.62 -5.13
CA ILE A 323 40.22 7.78 -6.16
C ILE A 323 41.11 6.72 -5.48
N GLY A 324 40.84 5.45 -5.80
CA GLY A 324 41.60 4.30 -5.31
C GLY A 324 41.03 3.61 -4.06
N ASP A 325 39.98 4.17 -3.45
CA ASP A 325 39.22 3.51 -2.40
C ASP A 325 38.09 2.65 -3.01
N THR A 326 37.67 1.60 -2.29
CA THR A 326 36.50 0.78 -2.63
C THR A 326 35.32 1.24 -1.79
N TYR A 327 34.15 1.34 -2.42
CA TYR A 327 32.90 1.77 -1.79
C TYR A 327 31.84 0.71 -1.99
N THR A 328 31.04 0.45 -0.96
CA THR A 328 29.88 -0.43 -1.09
C THR A 328 28.60 0.38 -1.24
N PHE A 329 27.94 0.21 -2.38
CA PHE A 329 26.57 0.69 -2.60
C PHE A 329 25.59 -0.41 -2.20
N ASN A 330 24.58 -0.04 -1.43
CA ASN A 330 23.44 -0.90 -1.12
C ASN A 330 22.22 -0.37 -1.86
N ILE A 331 21.69 -1.18 -2.78
CA ILE A 331 20.53 -0.81 -3.58
C ILE A 331 19.37 -1.71 -3.19
N GLY A 332 18.34 -1.13 -2.56
CA GLY A 332 17.08 -1.79 -2.25
C GLY A 332 16.27 -1.99 -3.54
N THR A 333 15.72 -3.18 -3.73
CA THR A 333 14.93 -3.50 -4.93
C THR A 333 13.80 -4.46 -4.61
N SER A 334 12.62 -4.23 -5.17
CA SER A 334 11.47 -5.14 -5.07
C SER A 334 10.97 -5.50 -6.46
N GLY A 335 10.72 -6.79 -6.74
CA GLY A 335 10.20 -7.28 -8.01
C GLY A 335 11.23 -8.00 -8.89
N ASN A 336 10.87 -8.18 -10.16
CA ASN A 336 11.73 -8.85 -11.14
C ASN A 336 12.10 -7.86 -12.25
N GLY A 337 13.39 -7.66 -12.48
CA GLY A 337 13.84 -6.71 -13.48
C GLY A 337 15.34 -6.78 -13.75
N TYR A 338 15.87 -5.70 -14.31
CA TYR A 338 17.29 -5.53 -14.56
C TYR A 338 17.71 -4.16 -14.01
N LEU A 339 18.74 -4.17 -13.17
CA LEU A 339 19.34 -2.96 -12.62
C LEU A 339 20.50 -2.53 -13.51
N ASN A 340 20.50 -1.26 -13.89
CA ASN A 340 21.64 -0.59 -14.51
C ASN A 340 22.05 0.58 -13.61
N ALA A 341 23.33 0.92 -13.60
CA ALA A 341 23.84 2.04 -12.82
C ALA A 341 25.05 2.66 -13.53
N TRP A 342 25.16 3.98 -13.40
CA TRP A 342 26.24 4.79 -13.95
C TRP A 342 26.81 5.72 -12.89
N ILE A 343 28.09 6.05 -13.02
CA ILE A 343 28.76 7.11 -12.25
C ILE A 343 29.53 7.95 -13.26
N ASP A 344 29.23 9.25 -13.31
CA ASP A 344 30.07 10.24 -13.99
C ASP A 344 31.33 10.46 -13.13
N PHE A 345 32.44 9.87 -13.56
CA PHE A 345 33.69 9.93 -12.81
C PHE A 345 34.48 11.21 -13.08
N ASN A 346 34.23 11.86 -14.22
CA ASN A 346 35.02 12.99 -14.69
C ASN A 346 34.33 14.34 -14.41
N GLY A 347 33.04 14.31 -14.04
CA GLY A 347 32.17 15.44 -13.71
C GLY A 347 31.83 16.33 -14.90
N ASP A 348 31.81 15.81 -16.12
CA ASP A 348 31.57 16.59 -17.33
C ASP A 348 30.09 16.71 -17.73
N GLY A 349 29.21 16.00 -17.02
CA GLY A 349 27.77 16.16 -17.14
C GLY A 349 27.09 15.16 -18.08
N ASP A 350 27.75 14.07 -18.46
CA ASP A 350 27.15 12.98 -19.23
C ASP A 350 27.59 11.58 -18.73
N PHE A 351 27.21 10.53 -19.47
CA PHE A 351 27.57 9.13 -19.20
C PHE A 351 28.22 8.44 -20.41
N ASP A 352 28.77 9.23 -21.34
CA ASP A 352 29.27 8.74 -22.63
C ASP A 352 30.70 8.19 -22.56
N ASP A 353 31.35 8.26 -21.39
CA ASP A 353 32.73 7.84 -21.21
C ASP A 353 32.89 6.33 -20.89
N ASP A 354 34.01 5.79 -21.37
CA ASP A 354 34.41 4.41 -21.12
C ASP A 354 34.62 4.17 -19.61
N GLY A 355 33.78 3.31 -19.02
CA GLY A 355 33.89 2.88 -17.62
C GLY A 355 32.88 3.53 -16.68
N GLU A 356 32.02 4.42 -17.16
CA GLU A 356 31.01 5.07 -16.35
C GLU A 356 29.79 4.19 -16.09
N LYS A 357 29.50 3.23 -16.98
CA LYS A 357 28.52 2.18 -16.72
C LYS A 357 29.08 1.14 -15.74
N ILE A 358 28.73 1.27 -14.47
CA ILE A 358 29.21 0.39 -13.38
C ILE A 358 28.35 -0.86 -13.19
N LEU A 359 27.09 -0.84 -13.62
CA LEU A 359 26.22 -2.02 -13.68
C LEU A 359 25.51 -2.11 -15.02
N ASP A 360 25.58 -3.30 -15.61
CA ASP A 360 24.95 -3.61 -16.90
C ASP A 360 24.00 -4.81 -16.75
N GLU A 361 22.71 -4.54 -16.97
CA GLU A 361 21.61 -5.51 -16.95
C GLU A 361 21.72 -6.53 -15.80
N LYS A 362 21.96 -6.04 -14.58
CA LYS A 362 22.04 -6.90 -13.40
C LYS A 362 20.66 -7.44 -13.08
N ALA A 363 20.43 -8.72 -13.35
CA ALA A 363 19.15 -9.36 -13.06
C ALA A 363 18.79 -9.25 -11.57
N ILE A 364 17.58 -8.77 -11.32
CA ILE A 364 16.96 -8.64 -10.00
C ILE A 364 15.81 -9.64 -9.95
N ASN A 365 15.75 -10.44 -8.89
CA ASN A 365 14.65 -11.36 -8.64
C ASN A 365 14.41 -11.38 -7.14
N SER A 366 13.67 -10.37 -6.69
CA SER A 366 13.41 -10.14 -5.29
C SER A 366 11.91 -10.15 -5.06
N LYS A 367 11.46 -10.96 -4.10
CA LYS A 367 10.08 -10.90 -3.60
C LYS A 367 9.93 -9.87 -2.45
N LEU A 368 11.05 -9.28 -2.04
CA LEU A 368 11.31 -8.55 -0.80
C LEU A 368 12.42 -7.54 -1.09
N ALA A 369 12.51 -6.40 -0.39
CA ALA A 369 13.61 -5.48 -0.65
C ALA A 369 14.95 -6.13 -0.30
N MET A 370 15.86 -6.23 -1.26
CA MET A 370 17.19 -6.79 -1.05
C MET A 370 18.25 -5.77 -1.41
N ASN A 371 19.18 -5.52 -0.50
CA ASN A 371 20.36 -4.71 -0.78
C ASN A 371 21.32 -5.54 -1.64
N THR A 372 21.54 -5.10 -2.88
CA THR A 372 22.65 -5.62 -3.69
C THR A 372 23.88 -4.78 -3.39
N ALA A 373 24.91 -5.40 -2.80
CA ALA A 373 26.22 -4.79 -2.66
C ALA A 373 26.88 -4.68 -4.04
N VAL A 374 27.31 -3.47 -4.39
CA VAL A 374 28.15 -3.19 -5.56
C VAL A 374 29.48 -2.66 -5.02
N GLU A 375 30.57 -3.33 -5.38
CA GLU A 375 31.96 -2.99 -5.00
C GLU A 375 32.70 -2.26 -6.12
#